data_AF-A0A8W7Q130-F1
#
_entry.id   AF-A0A8W7Q130-F1
#
_cell.length_a   1.000
_cell.length_b   1.000
_cell.length_c   1.000
_cell.angle_alpha   90.00
_cell.angle_beta   90.00
_cell.angle_gamma   90.00
#
_symmetry.space_group_name_H-M   'P 1'
#
loop_
_entity.id
_entity.type
_entity.pdbx_description
1 polymer ?
#
loop_
_entity_poly.entity_id
_entity_poly.type
_entity_poly.pdbx_seq_one_letter_code
_entity_poly.pdbx_strand_id
1 'polypeptide(L)'
;MLRCIPGDRDQCPERTEPDWDQFCSGVSYAFYAHPAVCWEFVFCSLGNANRYSCPMGSVYHASTRSCVPGNDDTCERFDSICSGRLDGIIPHPTTCNAFVYCTSGQAVFEQCGPGTIFKQGMSGCVVGNTETCTEAKTICTDHADHTLASSPTYKYVPLGIFCTIQAAPLRCPPGEILNEQAQICAPGNVTSCQFNPVETMCHNKINNAIYPHPNDCSRFVQCSDGQGRPDGVIPHPEGCALFLLCTSGFTAAFRCPEGEILHPEFLVCAAGNADDCSLAPVTTEPSIISVCEGRPDGNYTHPLLCYLFIHCTNGATEIRSCPKDQIFVGAIRGCAPGNQESCIPL
;
A
#
# COMPACT_ATOMS: atom_id res chain seq x y z
N MET A 1 18.65 -7.08 -39.46
CA MET A 1 19.31 -5.78 -39.24
C MET A 1 18.23 -4.77 -38.89
N LEU A 2 17.98 -4.55 -37.60
CA LEU A 2 17.18 -3.41 -37.13
C LEU A 2 18.18 -2.47 -36.46
N ARG A 3 18.41 -1.31 -37.07
CA ARG A 3 19.20 -0.21 -36.50
C ARG A 3 18.24 0.60 -35.64
N CYS A 4 18.51 0.68 -34.35
CA CYS A 4 17.77 1.55 -33.44
C CYS A 4 17.91 3.01 -33.91
N ILE A 5 16.79 3.71 -34.04
CA ILE A 5 16.75 5.17 -34.23
C ILE A 5 16.67 5.77 -32.82
N PRO A 6 17.52 6.75 -32.48
CA PRO A 6 17.39 7.50 -31.22
C PRO A 6 15.98 8.11 -31.12
N GLY A 7 15.25 7.88 -30.02
CA GLY A 7 14.06 8.69 -29.73
C GLY A 7 12.76 8.02 -29.28
N ASP A 8 12.74 6.76 -28.86
CA ASP A 8 11.52 6.19 -28.25
C ASP A 8 11.82 5.60 -26.87
N ARG A 9 11.32 6.29 -25.84
CA ARG A 9 11.58 5.98 -24.43
C ARG A 9 11.06 4.61 -24.00
N ASP A 10 10.05 4.08 -24.71
CA ASP A 10 9.30 2.88 -24.33
C ASP A 10 9.56 1.65 -25.24
N GLN A 11 10.34 1.77 -26.34
CA GLN A 11 10.46 0.72 -27.38
C GLN A 11 11.86 0.12 -27.62
N CYS A 12 12.69 -0.07 -26.59
CA CYS A 12 14.01 -0.70 -26.78
C CYS A 12 14.21 -1.96 -25.90
N PRO A 13 13.79 -3.16 -26.36
CA PRO A 13 13.94 -4.41 -25.60
C PRO A 13 15.35 -5.03 -25.65
N GLU A 14 16.18 -4.69 -26.64
CA GLU A 14 17.59 -5.13 -26.68
C GLU A 14 18.52 -3.92 -26.89
N ARG A 15 19.12 -3.46 -25.79
CA ARG A 15 20.14 -2.41 -25.79
C ARG A 15 21.51 -3.08 -25.67
N THR A 16 22.42 -2.83 -26.61
CA THR A 16 23.85 -2.99 -26.32
C THR A 16 24.25 -1.89 -25.36
N GLU A 17 24.00 -2.11 -24.07
CA GLU A 17 24.51 -1.24 -23.02
C GLU A 17 26.04 -1.33 -23.01
N PRO A 18 26.74 -0.19 -22.87
CA PRO A 18 28.14 -0.22 -22.48
C PRO A 18 28.26 -0.98 -21.15
N ASP A 19 29.29 -1.82 -21.02
CA ASP A 19 29.66 -2.38 -19.72
C ASP A 19 30.23 -1.25 -18.86
N TRP A 20 29.33 -0.55 -18.18
CA TRP A 20 29.66 0.59 -17.34
C TRP A 20 30.49 0.19 -16.13
N ASP A 21 30.35 -1.05 -15.64
CA ASP A 21 31.13 -1.55 -14.51
C ASP A 21 32.60 -1.73 -14.91
N GLN A 22 32.83 -2.32 -16.08
CA GLN A 22 34.18 -2.37 -16.66
C GLN A 22 34.72 -0.96 -16.95
N PHE A 23 33.90 -0.09 -17.54
CA PHE A 23 34.31 1.27 -17.91
C PHE A 23 34.71 2.11 -16.70
N CYS A 24 33.93 2.04 -15.61
CA CYS A 24 34.18 2.82 -14.40
C CYS A 24 35.31 2.26 -13.54
N SER A 25 35.75 1.00 -13.73
CA SER A 25 36.75 0.31 -12.89
C SER A 25 38.06 1.09 -12.64
N GLY A 26 38.49 1.91 -13.62
CA GLY A 26 39.67 2.77 -13.52
C GLY A 26 39.39 4.25 -13.24
N VAL A 27 38.13 4.61 -12.97
CA VAL A 27 37.67 6.00 -12.89
C VAL A 27 37.25 6.34 -11.46
N SER A 28 37.87 7.37 -10.87
CA SER A 28 37.54 7.80 -9.51
C SER A 28 36.30 8.68 -9.45
N TYR A 29 36.20 9.74 -10.25
CA TYR A 29 35.07 10.67 -10.24
C TYR A 29 34.86 11.33 -11.61
N ALA A 30 33.89 10.85 -12.39
CA ALA A 30 33.54 11.48 -13.67
C ALA A 30 32.12 11.16 -14.10
N PHE A 31 31.52 12.09 -14.85
CA PHE A 31 30.20 11.93 -15.45
C PHE A 31 30.32 11.67 -16.95
N TYR A 32 29.54 10.71 -17.45
CA TYR A 32 29.50 10.33 -18.86
C TYR A 32 28.06 10.29 -19.34
N ALA A 33 27.80 10.86 -20.51
CA ALA A 33 26.51 10.73 -21.17
C ALA A 33 26.33 9.29 -21.67
N HIS A 34 25.09 8.79 -21.62
CA HIS A 34 24.80 7.51 -22.25
C HIS A 34 24.85 7.67 -23.79
N PRO A 35 25.54 6.76 -24.52
CA PRO A 35 25.81 6.95 -25.94
C PRO A 35 24.60 6.83 -26.86
N ALA A 36 23.54 6.14 -26.41
CA ALA A 36 22.32 5.92 -27.19
C ALA A 36 21.08 6.60 -26.61
N VAL A 37 21.20 7.20 -25.41
CA VAL A 37 20.04 7.67 -24.64
C VAL A 37 20.37 9.04 -24.07
N CYS A 38 19.85 10.09 -24.68
CA CYS A 38 20.27 11.45 -24.39
C CYS A 38 19.81 11.98 -23.02
N TRP A 39 18.84 11.32 -22.37
CA TRP A 39 18.41 11.62 -21.01
C TRP A 39 19.10 10.75 -19.95
N GLU A 40 19.96 9.80 -20.31
CA GLU A 40 20.68 8.97 -19.34
C GLU A 40 22.15 9.37 -19.21
N PHE A 41 22.69 9.21 -18.01
CA PHE A 41 24.09 9.45 -17.72
C PHE A 41 24.60 8.56 -16.59
N VAL A 42 25.92 8.39 -16.55
CA VAL A 42 26.59 7.58 -15.54
C VAL A 42 27.60 8.44 -14.79
N PHE A 43 27.60 8.31 -13.46
CA PHE A 43 28.62 8.85 -12.58
C PHE A 43 29.49 7.69 -12.07
N CYS A 44 30.72 7.63 -12.55
CA CYS A 44 31.71 6.72 -12.00
C CYS A 44 32.21 7.26 -10.67
N SER A 45 32.08 6.47 -9.60
CA SER A 45 32.54 6.80 -8.25
C SER A 45 33.37 5.64 -7.69
N LEU A 46 34.68 5.86 -7.58
CA LEU A 46 35.65 4.89 -7.05
C LEU A 46 35.53 3.49 -7.68
N GLY A 47 35.45 3.41 -9.01
CA GLY A 47 35.27 2.14 -9.70
C GLY A 47 33.82 1.76 -9.99
N ASN A 48 32.85 2.32 -9.27
CA ASN A 48 31.44 1.92 -9.37
C ASN A 48 30.65 2.79 -10.36
N ALA A 49 29.84 2.16 -11.20
CA ALA A 49 28.94 2.84 -12.12
C ALA A 49 27.60 3.19 -11.44
N ASN A 50 27.35 4.48 -11.23
CA ASN A 50 26.06 4.97 -10.74
C ASN A 50 25.27 5.51 -11.93
N ARG A 51 24.16 4.85 -12.28
CA ARG A 51 23.33 5.18 -13.43
C ARG A 51 22.21 6.12 -13.03
N TYR A 52 21.95 7.14 -13.85
CA TYR A 52 20.93 8.14 -13.61
C TYR A 52 20.17 8.44 -14.89
N SER A 53 18.91 8.84 -14.70
CA SER A 53 18.04 9.32 -15.77
C SER A 53 17.60 10.73 -15.43
N CYS A 54 17.64 11.60 -16.44
CA CYS A 54 17.06 12.92 -16.38
C CYS A 54 15.53 12.82 -16.32
N PRO A 55 14.87 13.76 -15.64
CA PRO A 55 13.42 13.81 -15.60
C PRO A 55 12.79 14.05 -16.99
N MET A 56 11.52 13.67 -17.18
CA MET A 56 10.83 13.77 -18.49
C MET A 56 10.84 15.21 -19.03
N GLY A 57 11.07 15.40 -20.32
CA GLY A 57 11.22 16.73 -20.92
C GLY A 57 12.56 17.40 -20.61
N SER A 58 13.58 16.64 -20.21
CA SER A 58 14.93 17.16 -20.06
C SER A 58 15.97 16.20 -20.65
N VAL A 59 17.07 16.77 -21.10
CA VAL A 59 18.16 16.06 -21.79
C VAL A 59 19.46 16.30 -21.01
N TYR A 60 20.31 15.28 -20.89
CA TYR A 60 21.57 15.39 -20.18
C TYR A 60 22.58 16.21 -21.00
N HIS A 61 23.08 17.29 -20.41
CA HIS A 61 24.12 18.12 -20.99
C HIS A 61 25.48 17.81 -20.39
N ALA A 62 26.31 17.05 -21.11
CA ALA A 62 27.60 16.59 -20.62
C ALA A 62 28.58 17.72 -20.25
N SER A 63 28.52 18.87 -20.93
CA SER A 63 29.47 19.97 -20.67
C SER A 63 29.17 20.71 -19.36
N THR A 64 27.88 20.91 -19.03
CA THR A 64 27.45 21.50 -17.75
C THR A 64 27.17 20.45 -16.67
N ARG A 65 27.17 19.16 -17.03
CA ARG A 65 26.88 18.01 -16.16
C ARG A 65 25.53 18.13 -15.47
N SER A 66 24.53 18.55 -16.22
CA SER A 66 23.18 18.83 -15.70
C SER A 66 22.11 18.38 -16.70
N CYS A 67 20.93 18.06 -16.19
CA CYS A 67 19.74 17.92 -17.02
C CYS A 67 19.25 19.33 -17.40
N VAL A 68 19.05 19.57 -18.68
CA VAL A 68 18.61 20.88 -19.22
C VAL A 68 17.30 20.70 -19.99
N PRO A 69 16.49 21.76 -20.16
CA PRO A 69 15.24 21.66 -20.91
C PRO A 69 15.49 21.11 -22.32
N GLY A 70 14.66 20.17 -22.76
CA GLY A 70 14.82 19.53 -24.05
C GLY A 70 13.69 18.57 -24.41
N ASN A 71 13.74 18.05 -25.61
CA ASN A 71 12.85 17.01 -26.08
C ASN A 71 13.56 15.66 -25.94
N ASP A 72 13.09 14.81 -25.03
CA ASP A 72 13.64 13.46 -24.82
C ASP A 72 13.35 12.51 -26.00
N ASP A 73 12.31 12.77 -26.79
CA ASP A 73 12.00 11.99 -28.00
C ASP A 73 12.95 12.35 -29.17
N THR A 74 13.30 13.62 -29.34
CA THR A 74 14.20 14.04 -30.45
C THR A 74 15.65 14.23 -30.03
N CYS A 75 15.94 14.11 -28.74
CA CYS A 75 17.22 14.47 -28.13
C CYS A 75 17.66 15.93 -28.40
N GLU A 76 16.72 16.80 -28.73
CA GLU A 76 16.97 18.21 -28.96
C GLU A 76 17.04 18.96 -27.62
N ARG A 77 18.08 19.78 -27.46
CA ARG A 77 18.21 20.68 -26.31
C ARG A 77 17.62 22.05 -26.63
N PHE A 78 16.88 22.61 -25.68
CA PHE A 78 16.28 23.94 -25.83
C PHE A 78 17.20 25.06 -25.31
N ASP A 79 18.43 25.11 -25.82
CA ASP A 79 19.49 26.00 -25.33
C ASP A 79 19.14 27.50 -25.44
N SER A 80 18.30 27.86 -26.41
CA SER A 80 17.88 29.23 -26.67
C SER A 80 16.47 29.56 -26.17
N ILE A 81 15.87 28.71 -25.33
CA ILE A 81 14.46 28.89 -24.90
C ILE A 81 14.22 30.21 -24.16
N CYS A 82 15.24 30.71 -23.45
CA CYS A 82 15.20 31.99 -22.73
C CYS A 82 15.83 33.16 -23.50
N SER A 83 16.36 32.93 -24.70
CA SER A 83 17.00 33.99 -25.49
C SER A 83 16.00 35.08 -25.87
N GLY A 84 16.29 36.33 -25.48
CA GLY A 84 15.43 37.48 -25.75
C GLY A 84 14.13 37.54 -24.91
N ARG A 85 13.99 36.68 -23.90
CA ARG A 85 12.87 36.71 -22.95
C ARG A 85 13.26 37.49 -21.70
N LEU A 86 12.26 38.13 -21.07
CA LEU A 86 12.41 38.68 -19.73
C LEU A 86 12.51 37.55 -18.70
N ASP A 87 13.10 37.85 -17.55
CA ASP A 87 13.16 36.94 -16.42
C ASP A 87 11.75 36.54 -15.98
N GLY A 88 11.56 35.24 -15.70
CA GLY A 88 10.25 34.70 -15.35
C GLY A 88 10.12 33.21 -15.60
N ILE A 89 8.88 32.72 -15.49
CA ILE A 89 8.55 31.30 -15.66
C ILE A 89 7.79 31.11 -16.97
N ILE A 90 8.23 30.14 -17.77
CA ILE A 90 7.58 29.77 -19.03
C ILE A 90 7.20 28.29 -19.03
N PRO A 91 6.12 27.89 -19.73
CA PRO A 91 5.76 26.49 -19.88
C PRO A 91 6.84 25.74 -20.67
N HIS A 92 7.04 24.45 -20.35
CA HIS A 92 7.93 23.60 -21.12
C HIS A 92 7.30 23.27 -22.50
N PRO A 93 8.07 23.26 -23.61
CA PRO A 93 7.49 23.14 -24.95
C PRO A 93 6.85 21.78 -25.28
N THR A 94 7.33 20.69 -24.67
CA THR A 94 6.94 19.31 -25.03
C THR A 94 6.25 18.54 -23.91
N THR A 95 6.22 19.07 -22.68
CA THR A 95 5.54 18.41 -21.56
C THR A 95 4.87 19.44 -20.67
N CYS A 96 3.60 19.21 -20.34
CA CYS A 96 2.87 20.08 -19.43
C CYS A 96 3.19 19.83 -17.96
N ASN A 97 3.92 18.76 -17.62
CA ASN A 97 4.38 18.48 -16.26
C ASN A 97 5.71 19.19 -15.94
N ALA A 98 6.19 20.10 -16.78
CA ALA A 98 7.41 20.87 -16.49
C ALA A 98 7.28 22.33 -16.90
N PHE A 99 8.20 23.14 -16.40
CA PHE A 99 8.34 24.54 -16.73
C PHE A 99 9.82 24.95 -16.67
N VAL A 100 10.10 26.16 -17.15
CA VAL A 100 11.47 26.68 -17.23
C VAL A 100 11.53 28.05 -16.56
N TYR A 101 12.46 28.21 -15.63
CA TYR A 101 12.87 29.51 -15.11
C TYR A 101 13.88 30.14 -16.09
N CYS A 102 13.53 31.32 -16.59
CA CYS A 102 14.44 32.17 -17.33
C CYS A 102 15.04 33.21 -16.37
N THR A 103 16.36 33.25 -16.25
CA THR A 103 17.08 34.25 -15.46
C THR A 103 18.32 34.71 -16.21
N SER A 104 18.39 36.01 -16.56
CA SER A 104 19.47 36.58 -17.36
C SER A 104 19.75 35.81 -18.66
N GLY A 105 18.69 35.30 -19.30
CA GLY A 105 18.78 34.50 -20.54
C GLY A 105 19.20 33.03 -20.33
N GLN A 106 19.49 32.60 -19.10
CA GLN A 106 19.75 31.19 -18.78
C GLN A 106 18.46 30.46 -18.45
N ALA A 107 18.37 29.20 -18.88
CA ALA A 107 17.22 28.34 -18.68
C ALA A 107 17.51 27.31 -17.58
N VAL A 108 16.64 27.26 -16.57
CA VAL A 108 16.66 26.23 -15.53
C VAL A 108 15.39 25.40 -15.65
N PHE A 109 15.55 24.09 -15.85
CA PHE A 109 14.46 23.14 -15.97
C PHE A 109 13.90 22.80 -14.58
N GLU A 110 12.57 22.77 -14.45
CA GLU A 110 11.89 22.31 -13.25
C GLU A 110 10.71 21.41 -13.60
N GLN A 111 10.64 20.27 -12.91
CA GLN A 111 9.56 19.31 -13.08
C GLN A 111 8.52 19.48 -11.97
N CYS A 112 7.25 19.57 -12.35
CA CYS A 112 6.14 19.53 -11.42
C CYS A 112 6.07 18.17 -10.73
N GLY A 113 5.63 18.16 -9.47
CA GLY A 113 5.36 16.92 -8.75
C GLY A 113 4.38 16.01 -9.52
N PRO A 114 4.41 14.68 -9.34
CA PRO A 114 3.49 13.79 -10.02
C PRO A 114 2.03 14.13 -9.81
N GLY A 115 1.23 13.88 -10.85
CA GLY A 115 -0.19 14.24 -10.93
C GLY A 115 -0.47 15.75 -10.93
N THR A 116 0.56 16.57 -11.20
CA THR A 116 0.40 18.01 -11.36
C THR A 116 0.94 18.47 -12.71
N ILE A 117 0.38 19.55 -13.24
CA ILE A 117 0.78 20.20 -14.49
C ILE A 117 1.09 21.67 -14.22
N PHE A 118 2.00 22.24 -14.99
CA PHE A 118 2.28 23.67 -14.92
C PHE A 118 1.13 24.47 -15.53
N LYS A 119 0.66 25.49 -14.80
CA LYS A 119 -0.34 26.43 -15.30
C LYS A 119 0.21 27.85 -15.21
N GLN A 120 0.51 28.43 -16.37
CA GLN A 120 1.14 29.76 -16.49
C GLN A 120 0.37 30.86 -15.75
N GLY A 121 -0.97 30.86 -15.83
CA GLY A 121 -1.80 31.86 -15.15
C GLY A 121 -1.73 31.84 -13.62
N MET A 122 -1.30 30.71 -13.03
CA MET A 122 -1.03 30.59 -11.58
C MET A 122 0.47 30.58 -11.27
N SER A 123 1.33 30.64 -12.29
CA SER A 123 2.79 30.60 -12.16
C SER A 123 3.29 29.45 -11.28
N GLY A 124 2.65 28.28 -11.39
CA GLY A 124 2.96 27.13 -10.56
C GLY A 124 2.31 25.83 -11.04
N CYS A 125 2.61 24.75 -10.33
CA CYS A 125 2.07 23.42 -10.59
C CYS A 125 0.72 23.24 -9.89
N VAL A 126 -0.26 22.72 -10.63
CA VAL A 126 -1.60 22.42 -10.12
C VAL A 126 -2.02 21.01 -10.48
N VAL A 127 -2.92 20.44 -9.69
CA VAL A 127 -3.44 19.10 -9.93
C VAL A 127 -4.07 19.02 -11.33
N GLY A 128 -3.65 18.04 -12.12
CA GLY A 128 -4.07 17.91 -13.50
C GLY A 128 -3.66 16.59 -14.12
N ASN A 129 -4.18 16.34 -15.32
CA ASN A 129 -3.84 15.18 -16.11
C ASN A 129 -2.60 15.50 -16.99
N THR A 130 -1.50 14.76 -16.83
CA THR A 130 -0.24 14.97 -17.58
C THR A 130 -0.23 14.35 -18.98
N GLU A 131 -1.22 13.54 -19.33
CA GLU A 131 -1.43 13.00 -20.70
C GLU A 131 -2.27 13.96 -21.55
N THR A 132 -3.38 14.45 -21.01
CA THR A 132 -4.28 15.40 -21.70
C THR A 132 -3.87 16.86 -21.47
N CYS A 133 -2.95 17.12 -20.54
CA CYS A 133 -2.52 18.45 -20.14
C CYS A 133 -3.65 19.37 -19.68
N THR A 134 -4.65 18.79 -19.00
CA THR A 134 -5.82 19.51 -18.49
C THR A 134 -5.84 19.58 -16.98
N GLU A 135 -6.13 20.75 -16.43
CA GLU A 135 -6.32 20.96 -15.00
C GLU A 135 -7.56 20.23 -14.50
N ALA A 136 -7.44 19.53 -13.37
CA ALA A 136 -8.51 18.72 -12.81
C ALA A 136 -9.38 19.50 -11.82
N LYS A 137 -10.07 20.54 -12.31
CA LYS A 137 -10.87 21.44 -11.46
C LYS A 137 -12.00 20.76 -10.70
N THR A 138 -12.54 19.66 -11.23
CA THR A 138 -13.70 18.93 -10.67
C THR A 138 -13.29 17.78 -9.76
N ILE A 139 -12.00 17.55 -9.53
CA ILE A 139 -11.54 16.35 -8.82
C ILE A 139 -11.95 16.30 -7.35
N CYS A 140 -12.18 17.47 -6.76
CA CYS A 140 -12.64 17.61 -5.38
C CYS A 140 -14.04 18.22 -5.28
N THR A 141 -14.81 18.33 -6.38
CA THR A 141 -16.14 18.95 -6.33
C THR A 141 -17.20 18.03 -5.69
N ASP A 142 -17.01 16.71 -5.82
CA ASP A 142 -17.92 15.69 -5.29
C ASP A 142 -17.36 15.01 -4.02
N HIS A 143 -16.27 15.56 -3.45
CA HIS A 143 -15.55 15.01 -2.32
C HIS A 143 -15.74 15.92 -1.09
N ALA A 144 -16.02 15.33 0.07
CA ALA A 144 -16.05 16.08 1.33
C ALA A 144 -14.63 16.56 1.69
N ASP A 145 -14.53 17.66 2.44
CA ASP A 145 -13.23 18.14 2.95
C ASP A 145 -12.49 17.03 3.72
N HIS A 146 -11.17 16.96 3.54
CA HIS A 146 -10.25 15.96 4.11
C HIS A 146 -10.39 14.53 3.57
N THR A 147 -11.00 14.35 2.39
CA THR A 147 -11.02 13.07 1.68
C THR A 147 -9.94 13.01 0.59
N LEU A 148 -9.63 11.79 0.13
CA LEU A 148 -8.72 11.45 -0.95
C LEU A 148 -9.49 11.14 -2.24
N ALA A 149 -9.09 11.76 -3.33
CA ALA A 149 -9.55 11.46 -4.68
C ALA A 149 -8.46 10.76 -5.50
N SER A 150 -8.87 9.98 -6.49
CA SER A 150 -7.97 9.33 -7.45
C SER A 150 -7.25 10.37 -8.32
N SER A 151 -5.95 10.22 -8.59
CA SER A 151 -5.27 11.11 -9.54
C SER A 151 -5.83 10.97 -10.97
N PRO A 152 -6.02 12.08 -11.71
CA PRO A 152 -6.66 12.09 -13.02
C PRO A 152 -5.74 11.61 -14.13
N THR A 153 -4.41 11.69 -13.93
CA THR A 153 -3.41 11.09 -14.85
C THR A 153 -3.12 9.66 -14.44
N TYR A 154 -2.88 9.47 -13.15
CA TYR A 154 -2.28 8.28 -12.62
C TYR A 154 -3.28 7.67 -11.68
N LYS A 155 -4.31 7.05 -12.25
CA LYS A 155 -5.39 6.43 -11.49
C LYS A 155 -4.85 5.43 -10.43
N TYR A 156 -3.61 4.94 -10.58
CA TYR A 156 -3.02 3.89 -9.76
C TYR A 156 -1.52 4.02 -9.45
N VAL A 157 -0.88 5.16 -9.72
CA VAL A 157 0.41 5.45 -9.04
C VAL A 157 0.08 5.60 -7.56
N PRO A 158 1.01 5.36 -6.62
CA PRO A 158 0.88 5.75 -5.21
C PRO A 158 0.65 7.27 -5.07
N LEU A 159 -0.46 7.81 -5.57
CA LEU A 159 -0.71 9.22 -5.74
C LEU A 159 -2.22 9.49 -5.63
N GLY A 160 -2.67 9.79 -4.41
CA GLY A 160 -3.99 10.35 -4.15
C GLY A 160 -3.98 11.87 -4.23
N ILE A 161 -5.16 12.47 -4.20
CA ILE A 161 -5.34 13.92 -4.08
C ILE A 161 -6.07 14.18 -2.79
N PHE A 162 -5.40 14.84 -1.86
CA PHE A 162 -6.00 15.26 -0.60
C PHE A 162 -6.84 16.52 -0.85
N CYS A 163 -8.16 16.37 -0.75
CA CYS A 163 -9.12 17.43 -0.99
C CYS A 163 -9.21 18.33 0.25
N THR A 164 -8.62 19.51 0.12
CA THR A 164 -8.78 20.65 1.03
C THR A 164 -9.07 21.90 0.20
N ILE A 165 -9.10 23.08 0.82
CA ILE A 165 -9.21 24.38 0.12
C ILE A 165 -8.22 24.47 -1.06
N GLN A 166 -7.05 23.85 -0.95
CA GLN A 166 -6.13 23.63 -2.05
C GLN A 166 -5.84 22.13 -2.20
N ALA A 167 -6.32 21.53 -3.29
CA ALA A 167 -6.05 20.13 -3.60
C ALA A 167 -4.54 19.87 -3.71
N ALA A 168 -4.04 18.89 -2.98
CA ALA A 168 -2.62 18.55 -2.94
C ALA A 168 -2.39 17.07 -3.27
N PRO A 169 -1.37 16.72 -4.06
CA PRO A 169 -1.02 15.32 -4.30
C PRO A 169 -0.46 14.68 -3.03
N LEU A 170 -1.00 13.53 -2.64
CA LEU A 170 -0.48 12.64 -1.60
C LEU A 170 0.23 11.46 -2.26
N ARG A 171 1.53 11.29 -1.99
CA ARG A 171 2.22 10.07 -2.42
C ARG A 171 2.12 8.96 -1.37
N CYS A 172 1.75 7.76 -1.79
CA CYS A 172 1.83 6.58 -0.93
C CYS A 172 3.30 6.14 -0.74
N PRO A 173 3.62 5.49 0.39
CA PRO A 173 4.92 4.88 0.62
C PRO A 173 5.32 3.88 -0.48
N PRO A 174 6.61 3.58 -0.66
CA PRO A 174 7.06 2.56 -1.61
C PRO A 174 6.37 1.20 -1.39
N GLY A 175 5.89 0.60 -2.48
CA GLY A 175 5.18 -0.68 -2.45
C GLY A 175 3.75 -0.63 -1.92
N GLU A 176 3.16 0.56 -1.82
CA GLU A 176 1.74 0.76 -1.52
C GLU A 176 1.05 1.46 -2.69
N ILE A 177 -0.25 1.23 -2.84
CA ILE A 177 -1.14 1.88 -3.81
C ILE A 177 -2.32 2.47 -3.07
N LEU A 178 -2.98 3.48 -3.64
CA LEU A 178 -4.12 4.13 -3.02
C LEU A 178 -5.35 3.21 -3.03
N ASN A 179 -5.92 2.94 -1.86
CA ASN A 179 -7.26 2.38 -1.75
C ASN A 179 -8.26 3.54 -1.60
N GLU A 180 -8.93 3.89 -2.70
CA GLU A 180 -9.91 4.98 -2.75
C GLU A 180 -11.12 4.72 -1.85
N GLN A 181 -11.56 3.47 -1.69
CA GLN A 181 -12.72 3.16 -0.86
C GLN A 181 -12.39 3.32 0.63
N ALA A 182 -11.21 2.86 1.03
CA ALA A 182 -10.74 2.94 2.41
C ALA A 182 -9.99 4.25 2.73
N GLN A 183 -9.78 5.12 1.73
CA GLN A 183 -9.12 6.42 1.88
C GLN A 183 -7.73 6.31 2.54
N ILE A 184 -6.98 5.26 2.19
CA ILE A 184 -5.69 4.92 2.79
C ILE A 184 -4.78 4.27 1.77
N CYS A 185 -3.47 4.40 1.95
CA CYS A 185 -2.48 3.63 1.18
C CYS A 185 -2.42 2.19 1.71
N ALA A 186 -2.42 1.21 0.80
CA ALA A 186 -2.37 -0.20 1.15
C ALA A 186 -1.34 -0.95 0.29
N PRO A 187 -0.72 -2.03 0.78
CA PRO A 187 0.31 -2.77 0.06
C PRO A 187 -0.19 -3.29 -1.29
N GLY A 188 0.57 -3.03 -2.35
CA GLY A 188 0.17 -3.40 -3.71
C GLY A 188 1.28 -3.21 -4.73
N ASN A 189 1.08 -3.82 -5.90
CA ASN A 189 1.97 -3.69 -7.03
C ASN A 189 1.64 -2.40 -7.80
N VAL A 190 2.59 -1.47 -7.82
CA VAL A 190 2.45 -0.15 -8.46
C VAL A 190 2.41 -0.21 -9.99
N THR A 191 2.77 -1.34 -10.60
CA THR A 191 2.76 -1.56 -12.05
C THR A 191 1.47 -2.23 -12.51
N SER A 192 1.08 -3.35 -11.87
CA SER A 192 -0.17 -4.06 -12.20
C SER A 192 -1.40 -3.47 -11.53
N CYS A 193 -1.22 -2.55 -10.59
CA CYS A 193 -2.30 -1.89 -9.85
C CYS A 193 -3.15 -2.87 -9.03
N GLN A 194 -2.55 -3.98 -8.61
CA GLN A 194 -3.21 -5.01 -7.82
C GLN A 194 -2.73 -4.94 -6.37
N PHE A 195 -3.67 -4.96 -5.42
CA PHE A 195 -3.33 -5.11 -4.01
C PHE A 195 -2.60 -6.43 -3.79
N ASN A 196 -1.61 -6.42 -2.90
CA ASN A 196 -0.91 -7.64 -2.54
C ASN A 196 -1.88 -8.56 -1.80
N PRO A 197 -1.87 -9.88 -2.06
CA PRO A 197 -2.72 -10.81 -1.33
C PRO A 197 -2.31 -10.87 0.14
N VAL A 198 -3.23 -11.29 1.01
CA VAL A 198 -3.11 -11.21 2.49
C VAL A 198 -1.82 -11.85 2.99
N GLU A 199 -1.39 -12.94 2.37
CA GLU A 199 -0.20 -13.70 2.72
C GLU A 199 1.09 -12.90 2.56
N THR A 200 1.10 -11.90 1.67
CA THR A 200 2.30 -11.14 1.31
C THR A 200 2.19 -9.65 1.58
N MET A 201 1.00 -9.14 1.91
CA MET A 201 0.78 -7.70 2.11
C MET A 201 1.56 -7.13 3.32
N CYS A 202 1.86 -7.98 4.32
CA CYS A 202 2.59 -7.59 5.52
C CYS A 202 4.12 -7.74 5.40
N HIS A 203 4.65 -8.21 4.26
CA HIS A 203 6.09 -8.33 4.08
C HIS A 203 6.78 -6.96 4.21
N ASN A 204 7.78 -6.88 5.10
CA ASN A 204 8.54 -5.66 5.43
C ASN A 204 7.67 -4.49 5.89
N LYS A 205 6.49 -4.77 6.46
CA LYS A 205 5.63 -3.75 7.08
C LYS A 205 5.86 -3.68 8.58
N ILE A 206 5.54 -2.53 9.15
CA ILE A 206 5.69 -2.28 10.59
C ILE A 206 4.72 -3.20 11.33
N ASN A 207 5.18 -3.78 12.45
CA ASN A 207 4.31 -4.56 13.33
C ASN A 207 3.14 -3.70 13.83
N ASN A 208 1.95 -4.29 13.89
CA ASN A 208 0.66 -3.65 14.17
C ASN A 208 0.14 -2.66 13.11
N ALA A 209 0.78 -2.58 11.93
CA ALA A 209 0.17 -1.87 10.80
C ALA A 209 -1.17 -2.54 10.43
N ILE A 210 -2.20 -1.73 10.18
CA ILE A 210 -3.54 -2.20 9.81
C ILE A 210 -3.83 -1.72 8.39
N TYR A 211 -4.19 -2.65 7.51
CA TYR A 211 -4.51 -2.37 6.12
C TYR A 211 -5.89 -2.95 5.75
N PRO A 212 -6.63 -2.34 4.80
CA PRO A 212 -7.86 -2.93 4.29
C PRO A 212 -7.58 -4.26 3.58
N HIS A 213 -8.52 -5.21 3.65
CA HIS A 213 -8.36 -6.50 3.01
C HIS A 213 -8.40 -6.35 1.46
N PRO A 214 -7.51 -7.03 0.72
CA PRO A 214 -7.33 -6.81 -0.73
C PRO A 214 -8.58 -7.02 -1.59
N ASN A 215 -9.46 -7.94 -1.17
CA ASN A 215 -10.63 -8.37 -1.92
C ASN A 215 -11.96 -8.17 -1.16
N ASP A 216 -11.93 -7.55 0.03
CA ASP A 216 -13.12 -7.38 0.87
C ASP A 216 -13.05 -6.04 1.62
N CYS A 217 -13.85 -5.07 1.19
CA CYS A 217 -13.84 -3.73 1.76
C CYS A 217 -14.40 -3.64 3.19
N SER A 218 -14.98 -4.72 3.72
CA SER A 218 -15.46 -4.81 5.10
C SER A 218 -14.43 -5.38 6.08
N ARG A 219 -13.28 -5.85 5.58
CA ARG A 219 -12.26 -6.54 6.38
C ARG A 219 -10.96 -5.76 6.43
N PHE A 220 -10.17 -6.00 7.47
CA PHE A 220 -8.82 -5.45 7.64
C PHE A 220 -7.83 -6.56 8.00
N VAL A 221 -6.56 -6.33 7.68
CA VAL A 221 -5.43 -7.21 8.01
C VAL A 221 -4.49 -6.44 8.92
N GLN A 222 -4.25 -6.98 10.11
CA GLN A 222 -3.21 -6.48 11.02
C GLN A 222 -1.92 -7.27 10.81
N CYS A 223 -0.82 -6.57 10.62
CA CYS A 223 0.49 -7.17 10.42
C CYS A 223 1.15 -7.53 11.75
N SER A 224 1.62 -8.77 11.87
CA SER A 224 2.42 -9.25 13.00
C SER A 224 3.62 -10.02 12.48
N ASP A 225 4.83 -9.54 12.76
CA ASP A 225 6.09 -10.15 12.38
C ASP A 225 6.19 -10.50 10.88
N GLY A 226 5.68 -9.60 10.05
CA GLY A 226 5.69 -9.75 8.60
C GLY A 226 4.60 -10.68 8.02
N GLN A 227 3.73 -11.26 8.85
CA GLN A 227 2.62 -12.11 8.43
C GLN A 227 1.25 -11.41 8.62
N GLY A 228 0.35 -11.59 7.65
CA GLY A 228 -1.07 -11.23 7.78
C GLY A 228 -1.87 -12.42 8.31
N ARG A 229 -2.60 -12.27 9.42
CA ARG A 229 -3.44 -13.35 10.00
C ARG A 229 -4.85 -13.37 9.39
N PRO A 230 -5.34 -14.49 8.82
CA PRO A 230 -6.69 -14.56 8.23
C PRO A 230 -7.55 -15.72 8.78
N ASP A 231 -8.26 -15.52 9.91
CA ASP A 231 -9.53 -16.16 10.35
C ASP A 231 -9.83 -15.76 11.81
N GLY A 232 -11.09 -15.52 12.19
CA GLY A 232 -11.44 -15.10 13.56
C GLY A 232 -12.79 -14.41 13.73
N VAL A 233 -13.18 -14.16 14.98
CA VAL A 233 -14.38 -13.42 15.38
C VAL A 233 -14.00 -11.96 15.61
N ILE A 234 -14.74 -11.01 15.04
CA ILE A 234 -14.52 -9.57 15.24
C ILE A 234 -15.81 -8.86 15.66
N PRO A 235 -15.73 -7.78 16.47
CA PRO A 235 -16.89 -6.98 16.84
C PRO A 235 -17.59 -6.36 15.62
N HIS A 236 -18.92 -6.37 15.63
CA HIS A 236 -19.71 -5.75 14.57
C HIS A 236 -19.87 -4.24 14.82
N PRO A 237 -19.75 -3.37 13.79
CA PRO A 237 -19.78 -1.91 13.96
C PRO A 237 -21.16 -1.37 14.37
N GLU A 238 -22.24 -2.08 14.06
CA GLU A 238 -23.62 -1.65 14.37
C GLU A 238 -24.08 -2.01 15.79
N GLY A 239 -23.27 -2.72 16.58
CA GLY A 239 -23.60 -2.98 18.00
C GLY A 239 -22.94 -4.23 18.57
N CYS A 240 -22.73 -4.24 19.89
CA CYS A 240 -22.03 -5.29 20.64
C CYS A 240 -22.80 -6.62 20.73
N ALA A 241 -24.10 -6.64 20.43
CA ALA A 241 -24.87 -7.89 20.31
C ALA A 241 -24.61 -8.64 18.99
N LEU A 242 -23.82 -8.06 18.09
CA LEU A 242 -23.49 -8.62 16.79
C LEU A 242 -21.98 -8.85 16.70
N PHE A 243 -21.59 -9.89 15.96
CA PHE A 243 -20.20 -10.19 15.64
C PHE A 243 -20.09 -10.66 14.20
N LEU A 244 -18.92 -10.45 13.59
CA LEU A 244 -18.58 -11.00 12.29
C LEU A 244 -17.68 -12.22 12.51
N LEU A 245 -18.04 -13.34 11.91
CA LEU A 245 -17.18 -14.51 11.85
C LEU A 245 -16.51 -14.56 10.48
N CYS A 246 -15.18 -14.54 10.49
CA CYS A 246 -14.35 -14.71 9.31
C CYS A 246 -13.80 -16.13 9.29
N THR A 247 -14.25 -16.93 8.32
CA THR A 247 -13.71 -18.27 8.09
C THR A 247 -13.45 -18.47 6.60
N SER A 248 -12.23 -18.83 6.21
CA SER A 248 -11.89 -19.21 4.83
C SER A 248 -12.32 -18.20 3.78
N GLY A 249 -12.23 -16.89 4.09
CA GLY A 249 -12.61 -15.83 3.16
C GLY A 249 -14.11 -15.49 3.11
N PHE A 250 -14.95 -16.17 3.89
CA PHE A 250 -16.38 -15.85 4.03
C PHE A 250 -16.63 -15.07 5.32
N THR A 251 -17.34 -13.94 5.19
CA THR A 251 -17.76 -13.10 6.32
C THR A 251 -19.27 -13.22 6.47
N ALA A 252 -19.73 -13.61 7.65
CA ALA A 252 -21.14 -13.55 8.00
C ALA A 252 -21.31 -12.81 9.33
N ALA A 253 -22.34 -11.97 9.36
CA ALA A 253 -22.80 -11.33 10.58
C ALA A 253 -23.68 -12.29 11.36
N PHE A 254 -23.36 -12.44 12.63
CA PHE A 254 -24.09 -13.25 13.58
C PHE A 254 -24.51 -12.38 14.74
N ARG A 255 -25.66 -12.71 15.32
CA ARG A 255 -26.13 -12.12 16.57
C ARG A 255 -25.81 -13.07 17.71
N CYS A 256 -25.32 -12.54 18.82
CA CYS A 256 -25.25 -13.29 20.06
C CYS A 256 -26.67 -13.71 20.51
N PRO A 257 -26.79 -14.79 21.29
CA PRO A 257 -28.06 -15.17 21.93
C PRO A 257 -28.71 -14.00 22.66
N GLU A 258 -30.04 -14.07 22.83
CA GLU A 258 -30.80 -13.01 23.48
C GLU A 258 -30.31 -12.79 24.93
N GLY A 259 -29.93 -11.56 25.27
CA GLY A 259 -29.33 -11.22 26.57
C GLY A 259 -27.81 -11.39 26.65
N GLU A 260 -27.13 -11.65 25.52
CA GLU A 260 -25.68 -11.74 25.42
C GLU A 260 -25.09 -10.71 24.45
N ILE A 261 -23.85 -10.29 24.71
CA ILE A 261 -23.04 -9.42 23.86
C ILE A 261 -21.66 -10.06 23.64
N LEU A 262 -20.99 -9.69 22.55
CA LEU A 262 -19.64 -10.15 22.27
C LEU A 262 -18.66 -9.56 23.30
N HIS A 263 -17.98 -10.41 24.05
CA HIS A 263 -16.96 -10.00 25.00
C HIS A 263 -15.76 -9.39 24.22
N PRO A 264 -15.36 -8.14 24.49
CA PRO A 264 -14.36 -7.43 23.70
C PRO A 264 -12.95 -8.05 23.79
N GLU A 265 -12.64 -8.71 24.90
CA GLU A 265 -11.34 -9.36 25.12
C GLU A 265 -11.29 -10.84 24.70
N PHE A 266 -12.37 -11.60 24.93
CA PHE A 266 -12.40 -13.05 24.67
C PHE A 266 -13.11 -13.41 23.36
N LEU A 267 -13.74 -12.46 22.68
CA LEU A 267 -14.40 -12.62 21.39
C LEU A 267 -15.42 -13.78 21.35
N VAL A 268 -16.08 -14.00 22.48
CA VAL A 268 -17.18 -14.96 22.70
C VAL A 268 -18.42 -14.22 23.19
N CYS A 269 -19.62 -14.75 22.91
CA CYS A 269 -20.84 -14.19 23.48
C CYS A 269 -20.89 -14.45 24.99
N ALA A 270 -21.18 -13.41 25.76
CA ALA A 270 -21.29 -13.45 27.20
C ALA A 270 -22.49 -12.61 27.64
N ALA A 271 -23.08 -12.94 28.80
CA ALA A 271 -24.21 -12.19 29.33
C ALA A 271 -23.87 -10.69 29.46
N GLY A 272 -24.76 -9.85 28.95
CA GLY A 272 -24.55 -8.40 28.96
C GLY A 272 -25.70 -7.66 28.31
N ASN A 273 -25.65 -6.33 28.37
CA ASN A 273 -26.71 -5.46 27.87
C ASN A 273 -26.30 -4.88 26.51
N ALA A 274 -27.14 -5.11 25.50
CA ALA A 274 -26.91 -4.65 24.14
C ALA A 274 -27.14 -3.14 23.96
N ASP A 275 -27.89 -2.49 24.85
CA ASP A 275 -28.23 -1.06 24.75
C ASP A 275 -27.07 -0.17 25.19
N ASP A 276 -26.29 -0.61 26.17
CA ASP A 276 -25.15 0.14 26.74
C ASP A 276 -23.80 -0.59 26.60
N CYS A 277 -23.80 -1.78 25.98
CA CYS A 277 -22.64 -2.63 25.78
C CYS A 277 -21.87 -2.98 27.07
N SER A 278 -22.57 -3.03 28.20
CA SER A 278 -22.00 -3.46 29.48
C SER A 278 -22.08 -4.97 29.65
N LEU A 279 -20.96 -5.57 30.07
CA LEU A 279 -20.93 -6.99 30.44
C LEU A 279 -21.59 -7.18 31.81
N ALA A 280 -22.33 -8.27 31.98
CA ALA A 280 -22.87 -8.64 33.28
C ALA A 280 -21.72 -8.91 34.27
N PRO A 281 -21.82 -8.44 35.51
CA PRO A 281 -20.82 -8.72 36.52
C PRO A 281 -20.72 -10.23 36.75
N VAL A 282 -19.50 -10.76 36.73
CA VAL A 282 -19.19 -12.18 36.92
C VAL A 282 -19.67 -12.62 38.30
N THR A 283 -20.89 -13.14 38.35
CA THR A 283 -21.43 -13.75 39.57
C THR A 283 -21.31 -15.27 39.41
N THR A 284 -20.24 -15.80 40.01
CA THR A 284 -19.88 -17.22 40.14
C THR A 284 -19.30 -17.91 38.90
N GLU A 285 -18.25 -18.72 39.11
CA GLU A 285 -17.55 -19.51 38.11
C GLU A 285 -18.54 -20.27 37.20
N PRO A 286 -18.41 -20.19 35.86
CA PRO A 286 -19.38 -20.81 34.97
C PRO A 286 -19.24 -22.34 35.04
N SER A 287 -20.34 -22.99 35.39
CA SER A 287 -20.48 -24.45 35.31
C SER A 287 -20.42 -24.90 33.84
N ILE A 288 -19.26 -25.45 33.44
CA ILE A 288 -18.97 -26.14 32.17
C ILE A 288 -19.74 -27.48 32.09
N ILE A 289 -21.04 -27.49 32.39
CA ILE A 289 -21.82 -28.73 32.60
C ILE A 289 -22.71 -29.06 31.39
N SER A 290 -23.01 -28.14 30.47
CA SER A 290 -23.94 -28.41 29.34
C SER A 290 -23.42 -28.00 27.95
N VAL A 291 -22.11 -28.01 27.71
CA VAL A 291 -21.56 -27.63 26.38
C VAL A 291 -21.97 -28.60 25.28
N CYS A 292 -22.18 -29.88 25.62
CA CYS A 292 -22.47 -30.94 24.66
C CYS A 292 -23.96 -31.10 24.32
N GLU A 293 -24.86 -30.35 24.96
CA GLU A 293 -26.30 -30.44 24.68
C GLU A 293 -26.59 -29.90 23.27
N GLY A 294 -27.10 -30.77 22.39
CA GLY A 294 -27.34 -30.46 20.97
C GLY A 294 -26.11 -30.51 20.07
N ARG A 295 -24.92 -30.86 20.60
CA ARG A 295 -23.69 -31.05 19.79
C ARG A 295 -23.49 -32.52 19.40
N PRO A 296 -22.97 -32.81 18.19
CA PRO A 296 -22.52 -34.15 17.84
C PRO A 296 -21.43 -34.68 18.78
N ASP A 297 -21.29 -36.00 18.84
CA ASP A 297 -20.18 -36.60 19.56
C ASP A 297 -18.83 -36.18 18.96
N GLY A 298 -17.87 -35.85 19.82
CA GLY A 298 -16.56 -35.37 19.39
C GLY A 298 -15.84 -34.49 20.39
N ASN A 299 -14.66 -34.02 19.99
CA ASN A 299 -13.83 -33.15 20.81
C ASN A 299 -13.97 -31.69 20.38
N TYR A 300 -14.08 -30.80 21.35
CA TYR A 300 -14.30 -29.36 21.20
C TYR A 300 -13.29 -28.58 22.03
N THR A 301 -12.97 -27.37 21.61
CA THR A 301 -12.01 -26.51 22.31
C THR A 301 -12.53 -26.12 23.69
N HIS A 302 -11.65 -26.17 24.71
CA HIS A 302 -11.95 -25.66 26.04
C HIS A 302 -11.71 -24.14 26.09
N PRO A 303 -12.67 -23.33 26.60
CA PRO A 303 -12.67 -21.87 26.43
C PRO A 303 -11.58 -21.13 27.23
N LEU A 304 -11.03 -21.75 28.27
CA LEU A 304 -10.11 -21.08 29.20
C LEU A 304 -8.69 -21.63 29.16
N LEU A 305 -8.51 -22.85 28.65
CA LEU A 305 -7.26 -23.60 28.80
C LEU A 305 -7.06 -24.43 27.55
N CYS A 306 -6.13 -24.03 26.69
CA CYS A 306 -5.93 -24.65 25.37
C CYS A 306 -5.23 -26.03 25.42
N TYR A 307 -4.75 -26.45 26.59
CA TYR A 307 -4.32 -27.83 26.81
C TYR A 307 -5.46 -28.73 27.31
N LEU A 308 -6.65 -28.16 27.54
CA LEU A 308 -7.88 -28.89 27.80
C LEU A 308 -8.79 -28.89 26.56
N PHE A 309 -9.66 -29.88 26.49
CA PHE A 309 -10.69 -29.99 25.48
C PHE A 309 -11.94 -30.64 26.08
N ILE A 310 -13.08 -30.38 25.46
CA ILE A 310 -14.37 -30.88 25.85
C ILE A 310 -14.69 -32.09 24.97
N HIS A 311 -14.87 -33.24 25.58
CA HIS A 311 -15.30 -34.48 24.94
C HIS A 311 -16.81 -34.64 25.12
N CYS A 312 -17.53 -34.69 24.01
CA CYS A 312 -18.97 -34.91 23.97
C CYS A 312 -19.29 -36.35 23.59
N THR A 313 -20.10 -37.01 24.40
CA THR A 313 -20.67 -38.35 24.10
C THR A 313 -22.13 -38.42 24.53
N ASN A 314 -23.04 -38.66 23.60
CA ASN A 314 -24.49 -38.71 23.83
C ASN A 314 -25.03 -37.50 24.63
N GLY A 315 -24.50 -36.31 24.34
CA GLY A 315 -24.86 -35.06 25.03
C GLY A 315 -24.20 -34.84 26.40
N ALA A 316 -23.40 -35.80 26.91
CA ALA A 316 -22.64 -35.63 28.13
C ALA A 316 -21.35 -34.82 27.88
N THR A 317 -21.05 -33.88 28.79
CA THR A 317 -19.83 -33.04 28.74
C THR A 317 -18.75 -33.60 29.65
N GLU A 318 -17.59 -33.93 29.09
CA GLU A 318 -16.40 -34.34 29.85
C GLU A 318 -15.21 -33.44 29.48
N ILE A 319 -14.46 -32.95 30.46
CA ILE A 319 -13.24 -32.17 30.21
C ILE A 319 -12.04 -33.09 30.26
N ARG A 320 -11.21 -33.06 29.21
CA ARG A 320 -9.99 -33.87 29.08
C ARG A 320 -8.80 -33.00 28.79
N SER A 321 -7.61 -33.47 29.15
CA SER A 321 -6.34 -32.79 28.86
C SER A 321 -5.58 -33.46 27.73
N CYS A 322 -4.85 -32.66 26.95
CA CYS A 322 -3.87 -33.16 26.01
C CYS A 322 -2.63 -33.73 26.74
N PRO A 323 -1.92 -34.68 26.11
CA PRO A 323 -0.64 -35.17 26.61
C PRO A 323 0.37 -34.04 26.87
N LYS A 324 1.39 -34.32 27.67
CA LYS A 324 2.45 -33.36 27.98
C LYS A 324 3.09 -32.82 26.68
N ASP A 325 3.36 -31.52 26.65
CA ASP A 325 3.92 -30.78 25.51
C ASP A 325 3.01 -30.79 24.26
N GLN A 326 1.69 -30.92 24.48
CA GLN A 326 0.66 -30.79 23.45
C GLN A 326 -0.47 -29.85 23.86
N ILE A 327 -1.09 -29.24 22.85
CA ILE A 327 -2.28 -28.38 22.96
C ILE A 327 -3.38 -28.91 22.06
N PHE A 328 -4.64 -28.62 22.40
CA PHE A 328 -5.78 -29.03 21.61
C PHE A 328 -5.97 -28.07 20.42
N VAL A 329 -6.00 -28.63 19.21
CA VAL A 329 -6.21 -27.88 17.98
C VAL A 329 -7.59 -28.20 17.43
N GLY A 330 -8.51 -27.24 17.55
CA GLY A 330 -9.91 -27.39 17.14
C GLY A 330 -10.08 -27.76 15.65
N ALA A 331 -9.20 -27.27 14.77
CA ALA A 331 -9.23 -27.54 13.33
C ALA A 331 -9.05 -29.04 12.98
N ILE A 332 -8.31 -29.78 13.81
CA ILE A 332 -8.09 -31.24 13.63
C ILE A 332 -8.81 -32.06 14.70
N ARG A 333 -9.55 -31.40 15.61
CA ARG A 333 -10.23 -31.99 16.78
C ARG A 333 -9.35 -32.93 17.61
N GLY A 334 -8.06 -32.58 17.74
CA GLY A 334 -7.05 -33.44 18.35
C GLY A 334 -5.89 -32.65 18.94
N CYS A 335 -5.05 -33.35 19.70
CA CYS A 335 -3.87 -32.78 20.32
C CYS A 335 -2.71 -32.74 19.31
N ALA A 336 -1.99 -31.61 19.28
CA ALA A 336 -0.80 -31.41 18.49
C ALA A 336 0.34 -30.85 19.37
N PRO A 337 1.62 -31.02 18.99
CA PRO A 337 2.74 -30.45 19.73
C PRO A 337 2.56 -28.95 20.00
N GLY A 338 2.72 -28.53 21.26
CA GLY A 338 2.53 -27.15 21.68
C GLY A 338 2.87 -26.92 23.15
N ASN A 339 3.19 -25.68 23.51
CA ASN A 339 3.59 -25.31 24.87
C ASN A 339 2.37 -24.87 25.69
N GLN A 340 2.10 -25.57 26.80
CA GLN A 340 0.94 -25.31 27.68
C GLN A 340 1.06 -23.97 28.44
N GLU A 341 2.27 -23.44 28.62
CA GLU A 341 2.54 -22.17 29.34
C GLU A 341 2.43 -20.94 28.43
N SER A 342 2.71 -21.10 27.13
CA SER A 342 2.68 -19.99 26.16
C SER A 342 1.48 -20.04 25.22
N CYS A 343 0.56 -20.97 25.45
CA CYS A 343 -0.56 -21.17 24.56
C CYS A 343 -1.72 -20.25 24.95
N ILE A 344 -2.14 -19.44 23.97
CA ILE A 344 -3.28 -18.55 24.07
C ILE A 344 -4.52 -19.37 23.66
N PRO A 345 -5.56 -19.49 24.50
CA PRO A 345 -6.81 -20.11 24.11
C PRO A 345 -7.35 -19.41 22.84
N LEU A 346 -7.60 -20.20 21.79
CA LEU A 346 -8.20 -19.76 20.53
C LEU A 346 -9.72 -19.74 20.63
#